data_AF-A0A7S4CNE6-F1
#
_entry.id   AF-A0A7S4CNE6-F1
#
_cell.length_a   1.000
_cell.length_b   1.000
_cell.length_c   1.000
_cell.angle_alpha   90.00
_cell.angle_beta   90.00
_cell.angle_gamma   90.00
#
_symmetry.space_group_name_H-M   'P 1'
#
loop_
_entity.id
_entity.type
_entity.pdbx_description
1 polymer ?
#
loop_
_entity_poly.entity_id
_entity_poly.type
_entity_poly.pdbx_seq_one_letter_code
_entity_poly.pdbx_strand_id
1 'polypeptide(L)'
;MIVSMVLHDDACGTLEYNTFQNSPKGVLITSESISILLQHNLFQQHTESAVTVECEGMISLISNKFKNNEIALSVLAGKPIFSRNLLSHNQYGIWCNNG
;
A
#
# COMPACT_ATOMS: atom_id res chain seq x y z
N MET A 1 0.05 -6.31 -16.16
CA MET A 1 0.22 -6.13 -14.71
C MET A 1 -1.14 -6.34 -14.06
N ILE A 2 -1.26 -7.19 -13.04
CA ILE A 2 -2.53 -7.38 -12.31
C ILE A 2 -2.40 -6.63 -10.99
N VAL A 3 -3.29 -5.66 -10.77
CA VAL A 3 -3.37 -4.86 -9.54
C VAL A 3 -4.82 -4.87 -9.08
N SER A 4 -5.09 -5.02 -7.78
CA SER A 4 -6.49 -4.98 -7.29
C SER A 4 -7.08 -3.57 -7.42
N MET A 5 -6.28 -2.53 -7.18
CA MET A 5 -6.69 -1.14 -7.34
C MET A 5 -5.51 -0.24 -7.71
N VAL A 6 -5.76 0.69 -8.63
CA VAL A 6 -4.83 1.75 -9.01
C VAL A 6 -5.45 3.09 -8.62
N LEU A 7 -4.71 3.91 -7.87
CA LEU A 7 -5.05 5.29 -7.56
C LEU A 7 -4.11 6.19 -8.39
N HIS A 8 -4.69 6.94 -9.33
CA HIS A 8 -3.98 7.72 -10.34
C HIS A 8 -4.65 9.10 -10.55
N ASP A 9 -3.97 10.01 -11.25
CA ASP A 9 -4.43 11.34 -11.70
C ASP A 9 -5.19 12.14 -10.62
N ASP A 10 -4.45 12.85 -9.77
CA ASP A 10 -5.01 13.68 -8.69
C ASP A 10 -5.92 12.93 -7.69
N ALA A 11 -5.79 11.61 -7.61
CA ALA A 11 -6.58 10.80 -6.67
C ALA A 11 -6.49 11.34 -5.25
N CYS A 12 -7.67 11.56 -4.66
CA CYS A 12 -7.85 11.99 -3.29
C CYS A 12 -8.97 11.17 -2.66
N GLY A 13 -8.71 10.49 -1.55
CA GLY A 13 -9.74 9.64 -0.96
C GLY A 13 -9.31 8.81 0.24
N THR A 14 -10.31 8.19 0.86
CA THR A 14 -10.14 7.25 1.96
C THR A 14 -10.62 5.87 1.51
N LEU A 15 -9.79 4.85 1.72
CA LEU A 15 -10.17 3.45 1.59
C LEU A 15 -10.15 2.82 2.97
N GLU A 16 -11.31 2.37 3.43
CA GLU A 16 -11.47 1.79 4.76
C GLU A 16 -12.27 0.49 4.79
N TYR A 17 -11.90 -0.40 5.72
CA TYR A 17 -12.56 -1.69 5.95
C TYR A 17 -12.64 -2.63 4.72
N ASN A 18 -11.68 -2.52 3.80
CA ASN A 18 -11.59 -3.38 2.62
C ASN A 18 -10.67 -4.58 2.85
N THR A 19 -10.84 -5.61 2.03
CA THR A 19 -9.89 -6.73 1.90
C THR A 19 -9.32 -6.76 0.50
N PHE A 20 -8.00 -6.62 0.40
CA PHE A 20 -7.22 -6.80 -0.83
C PHE A 20 -6.47 -8.13 -0.74
N GLN A 21 -6.65 -9.00 -1.73
CA GLN A 21 -6.06 -10.33 -1.71
C GLN A 21 -5.86 -10.95 -3.08
N ASN A 22 -4.92 -11.90 -3.17
CA ASN A 22 -4.68 -12.79 -4.32
C ASN A 22 -4.35 -12.07 -5.64
N SER A 23 -3.64 -10.95 -5.56
CA SER A 23 -3.08 -10.22 -6.70
C SER A 23 -1.58 -9.98 -6.49
N PRO A 24 -0.75 -9.87 -7.55
CA PRO A 24 0.66 -9.51 -7.39
C PRO A 24 0.84 -8.21 -6.61
N LYS A 25 0.13 -7.15 -7.02
CA LYS A 25 0.03 -5.88 -6.29
C LYS A 25 -1.38 -5.64 -5.75
N GLY A 26 -1.51 -5.30 -4.47
CA GLY A 26 -2.81 -4.94 -3.86
C GLY A 26 -3.28 -3.57 -4.31
N VAL A 27 -2.70 -2.52 -3.74
CA VAL A 27 -2.97 -1.12 -4.12
C VAL A 27 -1.70 -0.50 -4.70
N LEU A 28 -1.80 0.06 -5.90
CA LEU A 28 -0.76 0.86 -6.53
C LEU A 28 -1.17 2.34 -6.48
N ILE A 29 -0.35 3.16 -5.83
CA ILE A 29 -0.52 4.61 -5.75
C ILE A 29 0.53 5.26 -6.63
N THR A 30 0.10 5.82 -7.76
CA THR A 30 1.01 6.36 -8.78
C THR A 30 1.11 7.88 -8.73
N SER A 31 2.05 8.40 -9.52
CA SER A 31 2.31 9.82 -9.76
C SER A 31 1.00 10.62 -9.87
N GLU A 32 1.02 11.81 -9.25
CA GLU A 32 -0.07 12.79 -9.17
C GLU A 32 -1.14 12.54 -8.09
N SER A 33 -1.14 11.41 -7.37
CA SER A 33 -2.05 11.26 -6.22
C SER A 33 -1.76 12.32 -5.14
N ILE A 34 -2.79 13.06 -4.71
CA ILE A 34 -2.63 14.23 -3.82
C ILE A 34 -2.62 13.78 -2.36
N SER A 35 -3.66 13.05 -1.95
CA SER A 35 -3.81 12.59 -0.56
C SER A 35 -4.66 11.33 -0.46
N ILE A 36 -4.04 10.24 -0.02
CA ILE A 36 -4.72 8.95 0.15
C ILE A 36 -4.58 8.49 1.60
N LEU A 37 -5.71 8.12 2.19
CA LEU A 37 -5.77 7.45 3.48
C LEU A 37 -6.22 5.99 3.28
N LEU A 38 -5.34 5.04 3.62
CA LEU A 38 -5.67 3.63 3.75
C LEU A 38 -5.81 3.30 5.24
N GLN A 39 -7.01 2.97 5.70
CA GLN A 39 -7.27 2.72 7.11
C GLN A 39 -8.07 1.43 7.38
N HIS A 40 -7.71 0.65 8.40
CA HIS A 40 -8.47 -0.55 8.80
C HIS A 40 -8.67 -1.61 7.70
N ASN A 41 -7.82 -1.62 6.68
CA ASN A 41 -7.88 -2.61 5.61
C ASN A 41 -7.07 -3.88 5.96
N LEU A 42 -7.44 -4.98 5.32
CA LEU A 42 -6.68 -6.22 5.30
C LEU A 42 -6.01 -6.39 3.94
N PHE A 43 -4.69 -6.55 3.92
CA PHE A 43 -3.90 -6.89 2.74
C PHE A 43 -3.24 -8.26 2.93
N GLN A 44 -3.53 -9.21 2.05
CA GLN A 44 -2.99 -10.56 2.20
C GLN A 44 -2.70 -11.31 0.89
N GLN A 45 -1.71 -12.19 0.93
CA GLN A 45 -1.40 -13.12 -0.17
C GLN A 45 -1.00 -12.40 -1.47
N HIS A 46 -0.31 -11.27 -1.34
CA HIS A 46 0.27 -10.55 -2.48
C HIS A 46 1.67 -11.07 -2.81
N THR A 47 1.90 -11.41 -4.08
CA THR A 47 3.16 -12.03 -4.56
C THR A 47 4.19 -11.03 -5.08
N GLU A 48 3.96 -9.73 -4.90
CA GLU A 48 4.97 -8.68 -5.11
C GLU A 48 4.89 -7.67 -3.96
N SER A 49 3.79 -6.91 -3.87
CA SER A 49 3.58 -5.99 -2.74
C SER A 49 2.10 -5.71 -2.45
N ALA A 50 1.75 -5.62 -1.17
CA ALA A 50 0.39 -5.28 -0.76
C ALA A 50 0.02 -3.83 -1.07
N VAL A 51 0.91 -2.89 -0.79
CA VAL A 51 0.79 -1.49 -1.22
C VAL A 51 2.10 -1.03 -1.84
N THR A 52 2.04 -0.43 -3.02
CA THR A 52 3.17 0.25 -3.67
C THR A 52 2.90 1.75 -3.71
N VAL A 53 3.86 2.57 -3.26
CA VAL A 53 3.83 4.02 -3.34
C VAL A 53 4.90 4.50 -4.32
N GLU A 54 4.46 5.10 -5.43
CA GLU A 54 5.29 5.61 -6.53
C GLU A 54 5.10 7.13 -6.72
N CYS A 55 4.66 7.85 -5.68
CA CYS A 55 4.43 9.29 -5.72
C CYS A 55 4.87 10.02 -4.44
N GLU A 56 5.12 11.33 -4.57
CA GLU A 56 5.43 12.24 -3.46
C GLU A 56 4.18 12.77 -2.71
N GLY A 57 3.00 12.26 -3.04
CA GLY A 57 1.73 12.63 -2.41
C GLY A 57 1.65 12.32 -0.91
N MET A 58 0.67 12.90 -0.23
CA MET A 58 0.44 12.67 1.20
C MET A 58 -0.29 11.35 1.42
N ILE A 59 0.48 10.26 1.57
CA ILE A 59 -0.06 8.91 1.76
C ILE A 59 -0.01 8.53 3.24
N SER A 60 -1.14 8.10 3.79
CA SER A 60 -1.25 7.58 5.16
C SER A 60 -1.79 6.15 5.16
N LEU A 61 -1.05 5.23 5.79
CA LEU A 61 -1.47 3.86 6.03
C LEU A 61 -1.60 3.68 7.54
N ILE A 62 -2.84 3.63 8.04
CA ILE A 62 -3.14 3.64 9.47
C ILE A 62 -3.96 2.43 9.89
N SER A 63 -3.56 1.72 10.95
CA SER A 63 -4.37 0.64 11.54
C SER A 63 -4.79 -0.47 10.56
N ASN A 64 -4.00 -0.73 9.52
CA ASN A 64 -4.21 -1.83 8.58
C ASN A 64 -3.53 -3.11 9.06
N LYS A 65 -3.94 -4.25 8.51
CA LYS A 65 -3.31 -5.54 8.72
C LYS A 65 -2.71 -6.04 7.43
N PHE A 66 -1.42 -6.35 7.45
CA PHE A 66 -0.70 -6.94 6.33
C PHE A 66 -0.21 -8.33 6.73
N LYS A 67 -0.69 -9.35 6.01
CA LYS A 67 -0.39 -10.75 6.34
C LYS A 67 -0.06 -11.58 5.11
N ASN A 68 0.96 -12.43 5.17
CA ASN A 68 1.29 -13.39 4.11
C ASN A 68 1.57 -12.72 2.75
N ASN A 69 2.22 -11.55 2.75
CA ASN A 69 2.64 -10.89 1.51
C ASN A 69 4.14 -11.04 1.28
N GLU A 70 4.61 -10.91 0.05
CA GLU A 70 6.03 -10.72 -0.20
C GLU A 70 6.50 -9.41 0.46
N ILE A 71 5.99 -8.26 0.02
CA ILE A 71 6.23 -6.95 0.64
C ILE A 71 4.92 -6.38 1.18
N ALA A 72 4.88 -5.92 2.44
CA ALA A 72 3.67 -5.26 2.94
C ALA A 72 3.51 -3.84 2.38
N LEU A 73 4.57 -3.03 2.47
CA LEU A 73 4.62 -1.70 1.88
C LEU A 73 5.93 -1.53 1.10
N SER A 74 5.82 -1.26 -0.20
CA SER A 74 6.94 -0.86 -1.06
C SER A 74 6.88 0.65 -1.28
N VAL A 75 7.94 1.35 -0.89
CA VAL A 75 8.08 2.80 -1.06
C VAL A 75 9.17 3.05 -2.09
N LEU A 76 8.76 3.45 -3.29
CA LEU A 76 9.64 3.79 -4.41
C LEU A 76 9.82 5.32 -4.54
N ALA A 77 8.86 6.09 -4.06
CA ALA A 77 8.94 7.54 -3.91
C ALA A 77 8.07 8.00 -2.73
N GLY A 78 8.26 9.24 -2.28
CA GLY A 78 7.46 9.85 -1.22
C GLY A 78 7.84 9.45 0.20
N LYS A 79 7.04 9.93 1.15
CA LYS A 79 7.25 9.77 2.60
C LYS A 79 5.94 9.37 3.27
N PRO A 80 5.44 8.14 3.02
CA PRO A 80 4.17 7.71 3.57
C PRO A 80 4.20 7.65 5.10
N ILE A 81 3.11 8.04 5.73
CA ILE A 81 2.91 7.84 7.17
C ILE A 81 2.43 6.40 7.38
N PHE A 82 3.23 5.58 8.07
CA PHE A 82 2.87 4.21 8.42
C PHE A 82 2.71 4.07 9.93
N SER A 83 1.46 3.98 10.41
CA SER A 83 1.17 4.06 11.85
C SER A 83 0.14 3.02 12.30
N ARG A 84 0.39 2.38 13.47
CA ARG A 84 -0.52 1.42 14.11
C ARG A 84 -0.91 0.21 13.24
N ASN A 85 -0.14 -0.10 12.21
CA ASN A 85 -0.40 -1.27 11.37
C ASN A 85 0.14 -2.55 12.02
N LEU A 86 -0.52 -3.67 11.73
CA LEU A 86 -0.07 -5.01 12.11
C LEU A 86 0.62 -5.68 10.92
N LEU A 87 1.90 -6.02 11.07
CA LEU A 87 2.68 -6.78 10.10
C LEU A 87 2.91 -8.19 10.63
N SER A 88 2.51 -9.23 9.89
CA SER A 88 2.72 -10.61 10.32
C SER A 88 2.95 -11.53 9.12
N HIS A 89 3.95 -12.41 9.18
CA HIS A 89 4.22 -13.39 8.11
C HIS A 89 4.40 -12.79 6.71
N ASN A 90 4.94 -11.58 6.60
CA ASN A 90 5.38 -11.03 5.31
C ASN A 90 6.86 -11.36 5.12
N GLN A 91 7.34 -11.53 3.87
CA GLN A 91 8.78 -11.70 3.64
C GLN A 91 9.53 -10.42 4.02
N TYR A 92 8.97 -9.26 3.65
CA TYR A 92 9.42 -7.95 4.08
C TYR A 92 8.24 -7.14 4.65
N GLY A 93 8.48 -6.50 5.79
CA GLY A 93 7.51 -5.58 6.40
C GLY A 93 7.38 -4.30 5.56
N ILE A 94 8.43 -3.49 5.50
CA ILE A 94 8.48 -2.29 4.68
C ILE A 94 9.77 -2.36 3.86
N TRP A 95 9.67 -2.16 2.56
CA TRP A 95 10.80 -2.06 1.65
C TRP A 95 10.86 -0.64 1.11
N CYS A 96 11.88 0.13 1.50
CA CYS A 96 12.14 1.46 0.96
C CYS A 96 13.30 1.37 -0.02
N ASN A 97 13.05 1.64 -1.30
CA ASN A 97 14.08 1.70 -2.32
C ASN A 97 14.06 3.08 -2.95
N ASN A 98 14.69 4.03 -2.28
CA ASN A 98 14.95 5.34 -2.87
C ASN A 98 16.11 5.15 -3.85
N GLY A 99 15.83 5.33 -5.14
CA GLY A 99 16.88 5.53 -6.15
C GLY A 99 17.69 6.78 -5.84
#